data_AF-A0A349EEF1-F1
#
_entry.id   AF-A0A349EEF1-F1
#
_cell.length_a   1.000
_cell.length_b   1.000
_cell.length_c   1.000
_cell.angle_alpha   90.00
_cell.angle_beta   90.00
_cell.angle_gamma   90.00
#
_symmetry.space_group_name_H-M   'P 1'
#
loop_
_entity.id
_entity.type
_entity.pdbx_description
1 polymer ?
#
loop_
_entity_poly.entity_id
_entity_poly.type
_entity_poly.pdbx_seq_one_letter_code
_entity_poly.pdbx_strand_id
1 'polypeptide(L)'
;MNIQDLVEYATDKERFETIEDYINFCIRYLEYIENGLQARIVSQNESHYEFFQYRQEGNFNITRPLNSQLMYNATKFLNAKQQFQQVLEQLKFGEK
;
A
#
# COMPACT_ATOMS: atom_id res chain seq x y z
N MET A 1 -12.38 -6.83 -4.64
CA MET A 1 -11.54 -7.09 -3.46
C MET A 1 -12.03 -6.17 -2.36
N ASN A 2 -12.53 -6.76 -1.28
CA ASN A 2 -13.02 -6.03 -0.11
C ASN A 2 -11.93 -6.03 1.00
N ILE A 3 -12.21 -5.41 2.14
CA ILE A 3 -11.24 -5.34 3.24
C ILE A 3 -11.02 -6.68 3.94
N GLN A 4 -12.03 -7.57 4.00
CA GLN A 4 -11.89 -8.92 4.54
C GLN A 4 -10.90 -9.73 3.73
N ASP A 5 -11.01 -9.72 2.40
CA ASP A 5 -10.07 -10.39 1.49
C ASP A 5 -8.63 -9.93 1.75
N LEU A 6 -8.44 -8.62 1.99
CA LEU A 6 -7.11 -8.04 2.27
C LEU A 6 -6.59 -8.44 3.64
N VAL A 7 -7.44 -8.51 4.66
CA VAL A 7 -7.05 -8.95 6.01
C VAL A 7 -6.69 -10.43 6.00
N GLU A 8 -7.49 -11.27 5.36
CA GLU A 8 -7.18 -12.69 5.17
C GLU A 8 -5.85 -12.87 4.42
N TYR A 9 -5.64 -12.13 3.33
CA TYR A 9 -4.36 -12.15 2.61
C TYR A 9 -3.20 -11.73 3.51
N ALA A 10 -3.33 -10.60 4.23
CA ALA A 10 -2.25 -10.03 5.04
C ALA A 10 -1.90 -10.87 6.28
N THR A 11 -2.84 -11.67 6.77
CA THR A 11 -2.64 -12.50 7.98
C THR A 11 -2.05 -13.87 7.68
N ASP A 12 -2.12 -14.30 6.43
CA ASP A 12 -1.52 -15.54 5.95
C ASP A 12 -0.02 -15.32 5.61
N LYS A 13 0.85 -15.76 6.52
CA LYS A 13 2.30 -15.55 6.40
C LYS A 13 2.94 -16.35 5.26
N GLU A 14 2.29 -17.42 4.80
CA GLU A 14 2.77 -18.22 3.67
C GLU A 14 2.64 -17.48 2.34
N ARG A 15 1.91 -16.35 2.32
CA ARG A 15 1.76 -15.48 1.15
C ARG A 15 2.85 -14.42 1.01
N PHE A 16 3.93 -14.46 1.78
CA PHE A 16 4.93 -13.39 1.84
C PHE A 16 6.37 -13.95 1.84
N GLU A 17 6.66 -14.85 0.91
CA GLU A 17 7.95 -15.54 0.81
C GLU A 17 8.94 -14.83 -0.11
N THR A 18 8.44 -14.12 -1.13
CA THR A 18 9.24 -13.44 -2.15
C THR A 18 8.93 -11.95 -2.20
N ILE A 19 9.86 -11.14 -2.73
CA ILE A 19 9.64 -9.70 -2.95
C ILE A 19 8.40 -9.45 -3.81
N GLU A 20 8.16 -10.30 -4.81
CA GLU A 20 6.99 -10.20 -5.70
C GLU A 20 5.68 -10.36 -4.91
N ASP A 21 5.66 -11.19 -3.87
CA ASP A 21 4.47 -11.35 -3.04
C ASP A 21 4.11 -10.07 -2.28
N TYR A 22 5.12 -9.37 -1.72
CA TYR A 22 4.93 -8.07 -1.09
C TYR A 22 4.45 -7.01 -2.11
N ILE A 23 5.04 -6.99 -3.31
CA ILE A 23 4.63 -6.08 -4.39
C ILE A 23 3.16 -6.34 -4.78
N ASN A 24 2.77 -7.62 -4.90
CA ASN A 24 1.41 -8.00 -5.23
C ASN A 24 0.42 -7.57 -4.15
N PHE A 25 0.75 -7.73 -2.87
CA PHE A 25 -0.09 -7.20 -1.80
C PHE A 25 -0.23 -5.67 -1.88
N CYS A 26 0.87 -4.95 -2.13
CA CYS A 26 0.82 -3.49 -2.31
C CYS A 26 -0.13 -3.08 -3.44
N ILE A 27 -0.08 -3.74 -4.60
CA ILE A 27 -1.01 -3.46 -5.72
C ILE A 27 -2.46 -3.62 -5.25
N ARG A 28 -2.76 -4.76 -4.60
CA ARG A 28 -4.11 -5.07 -4.11
C ARG A 28 -4.62 -4.04 -3.10
N TYR A 29 -3.78 -3.66 -2.15
CA TYR A 29 -4.13 -2.68 -1.14
C TYR A 29 -4.32 -1.29 -1.75
N LEU A 30 -3.42 -0.87 -2.65
CA LEU A 30 -3.50 0.42 -3.33
C LEU A 30 -4.77 0.52 -4.18
N GLU A 31 -5.14 -0.53 -4.92
CA GLU A 31 -6.40 -0.60 -5.67
C GLU A 31 -7.62 -0.46 -4.75
N TYR A 32 -7.59 -1.11 -3.57
CA TYR A 32 -8.68 -1.00 -2.60
C TYR A 32 -8.82 0.42 -2.06
N ILE A 33 -7.74 1.10 -1.66
CA ILE A 33 -7.84 2.43 -1.03
C ILE A 33 -8.24 3.55 -2.01
N GLU A 34 -8.25 3.30 -3.32
CA GLU A 34 -8.74 4.30 -4.29
C GLU A 34 -10.27 4.48 -4.21
N ASN A 35 -11.03 3.40 -3.95
CA ASN A 35 -12.50 3.46 -3.97
C ASN A 35 -13.18 2.83 -2.74
N GLY A 36 -12.44 2.03 -1.96
CA GLY A 36 -12.95 1.25 -0.84
C GLY A 36 -13.02 2.00 0.49
N LEU A 37 -12.39 3.18 0.60
CA LEU A 37 -12.41 3.98 1.83
C LEU A 37 -13.75 4.68 2.06
N GLN A 38 -14.06 4.94 3.33
CA GLN A 38 -15.15 5.84 3.73
C GLN A 38 -14.74 7.29 3.52
N ALA A 39 -13.53 7.65 3.94
CA ALA A 39 -12.98 8.99 3.82
C ALA A 39 -11.45 8.98 3.85
N ARG A 40 -10.85 10.01 3.24
CA ARG A 40 -9.45 10.41 3.48
C ARG A 40 -9.49 11.71 4.28
N ILE A 41 -8.94 11.68 5.49
CA ILE A 41 -8.92 12.82 6.41
C ILE A 41 -7.53 13.46 6.32
N VAL A 42 -7.47 14.73 5.95
CA VAL A 42 -6.20 15.47 5.86
C VAL A 42 -5.98 16.27 7.14
N SER A 43 -4.78 16.18 7.71
CA SER A 43 -4.40 17.00 8.86
C SER A 43 -4.43 18.49 8.50
N GLN A 44 -4.98 19.33 9.38
CA GLN A 44 -5.09 20.77 9.12
C GLN A 44 -3.75 21.49 9.28
N ASN A 45 -2.96 21.12 10.29
CA ASN A 45 -1.70 21.80 10.59
C ASN A 45 -0.54 21.31 9.70
N GLU A 46 -0.58 20.03 9.33
CA GLU A 46 0.45 19.39 8.52
C GLU A 46 -0.22 18.66 7.36
N SER A 47 -0.58 19.39 6.30
CA SER A 47 -1.40 18.90 5.17
C SER A 47 -0.80 17.74 4.37
N HIS A 48 0.47 17.42 4.60
CA HIS A 48 1.12 16.23 4.04
C HIS A 48 0.87 14.96 4.85
N TYR A 49 0.18 15.05 6.00
CA TYR A 49 -0.33 13.89 6.72
C TYR A 49 -1.82 13.67 6.45
N GLU A 50 -2.16 12.44 6.11
CA GLU A 50 -3.53 11.98 5.93
C GLU A 50 -3.81 10.70 6.71
N PHE A 51 -5.09 10.42 6.90
CA PHE A 51 -5.60 9.23 7.59
C PHE A 51 -6.66 8.58 6.71
N PHE A 52 -6.62 7.26 6.59
CA PHE A 52 -7.65 6.51 5.89
C PHE A 52 -8.68 6.01 6.89
N GLN A 53 -9.94 6.33 6.65
CA GLN A 53 -11.06 5.77 7.38
C GLN A 53 -11.69 4.65 6.56
N TYR A 54 -11.75 3.45 7.12
CA TYR A 54 -12.43 2.32 6.48
C TYR A 54 -13.95 2.43 6.64
N ARG A 55 -14.68 1.70 5.80
CA ARG A 55 -16.14 1.56 5.89
C ARG A 55 -16.54 0.63 7.04
N GLN A 56 -17.83 0.32 7.15
CA GLN A 56 -18.36 -0.56 8.19
C GLN A 56 -17.64 -1.90 8.25
N GLU A 57 -17.26 -2.44 7.10
CA GLU A 57 -16.52 -3.70 6.95
C GLU A 57 -15.16 -3.67 7.65
N GLY A 58 -14.53 -2.49 7.77
CA GLY A 58 -13.31 -2.25 8.52
C GLY A 58 -13.55 -1.67 9.92
N ASN A 59 -14.75 -1.83 10.48
CA ASN A 59 -15.18 -1.31 11.77
C ASN A 59 -15.03 0.22 11.93
N PHE A 60 -15.08 0.96 10.83
CA PHE A 60 -14.81 2.41 10.81
C PHE A 60 -13.44 2.81 11.38
N ASN A 61 -12.50 1.86 11.45
CA ASN A 61 -11.16 2.11 11.96
C ASN A 61 -10.44 3.16 11.13
N ILE A 62 -9.59 3.93 11.80
CA ILE A 62 -8.75 4.96 11.20
C ILE A 62 -7.31 4.48 11.27
N THR A 63 -6.57 4.62 10.17
CA THR A 63 -5.14 4.28 10.15
C THR A 63 -4.32 5.19 11.07
N ARG A 64 -3.08 4.79 11.37
CA ARG A 64 -2.06 5.73 11.84
C ARG A 64 -1.80 6.82 10.76
N PRO A 65 -1.20 7.98 11.10
CA PRO A 65 -0.90 9.02 10.12
C PRO A 65 -0.04 8.48 8.98
N LEU A 66 -0.40 8.83 7.75
CA LEU A 66 0.32 8.50 6.53
C LEU A 66 0.88 9.78 5.94
N ASN A 67 2.17 9.80 5.61
CA ASN A 67 2.77 10.92 4.91
C ASN A 67 2.47 10.78 3.40
N SER A 68 1.62 11.65 2.85
CA SER A 68 1.18 11.63 1.46
C SER A 68 2.28 11.96 0.44
N GLN A 69 3.42 12.49 0.89
CA GLN A 69 4.60 12.68 0.06
C GLN A 69 5.42 11.38 -0.08
N LEU A 70 5.27 10.44 0.85
CA LEU A 70 5.94 9.13 0.84
C LEU A 70 5.03 8.01 0.35
N MET A 71 3.73 8.09 0.65
CA MET A 71 2.75 7.09 0.23
C MET A 71 2.51 7.16 -1.27
N TYR A 72 2.76 6.06 -1.98
CA TYR A 72 2.43 5.98 -3.40
C TYR A 72 0.94 5.75 -3.60
N ASN A 73 0.39 6.35 -4.65
CA ASN A 73 -0.89 5.94 -5.20
C ASN A 73 -0.70 4.79 -6.20
N ALA A 74 -1.79 4.16 -6.63
CA ALA A 74 -1.73 3.01 -7.53
C ALA A 74 -0.91 3.31 -8.81
N THR A 75 -1.15 4.46 -9.44
CA THR A 75 -0.47 4.86 -10.68
C THR A 75 1.04 5.05 -10.49
N LYS A 76 1.47 5.77 -9.45
CA LYS A 76 2.89 6.00 -9.15
C LYS A 76 3.59 4.68 -8.81
N PHE A 77 2.92 3.81 -8.06
CA PHE A 77 3.46 2.51 -7.65
C PHE A 77 3.74 1.59 -8.85
N LEU A 78 2.90 1.60 -9.89
CA LEU A 78 3.12 0.76 -11.08
C LEU A 78 4.46 1.04 -11.78
N ASN A 79 4.89 2.30 -11.80
CA ASN A 79 6.21 2.66 -12.34
C ASN A 79 7.32 2.37 -11.33
N ALA A 80 7.10 2.73 -10.06
CA ALA A 80 8.12 2.57 -9.03
C ALA A 80 8.48 1.10 -8.75
N LYS A 81 7.52 0.16 -8.84
CA LYS A 81 7.80 -1.27 -8.63
C LYS A 81 8.79 -1.83 -9.67
N GLN A 82 8.70 -1.39 -10.92
CA GLN A 82 9.61 -1.84 -11.98
C GLN A 82 11.03 -1.34 -11.71
N GLN A 83 11.17 -0.06 -11.37
CA GLN A 83 12.46 0.52 -11.00
C GLN A 83 13.03 -0.17 -9.75
N PHE A 84 12.20 -0.43 -8.75
CA PHE A 84 12.61 -1.12 -7.54
C PHE A 84 13.15 -2.53 -7.84
N GLN A 85 12.45 -3.30 -8.67
CA GLN A 85 12.90 -4.64 -9.09
C GLN A 85 14.24 -4.58 -9.84
N GLN A 86 14.36 -3.67 -10.81
CA GLN A 86 15.61 -3.46 -11.55
C GLN A 86 16.78 -3.11 -10.64
N VAL A 87 16.57 -2.20 -9.67
CA VAL A 87 17.59 -1.82 -8.68
C VAL A 87 18.02 -3.03 -7.85
N LEU A 88 17.06 -3.87 -7.40
CA LEU A 88 17.39 -5.08 -6.64
C LEU A 88 18.16 -6.10 -7.48
N GLU A 89 17.83 -6.26 -8.76
CA GLU A 89 18.59 -7.12 -9.68
C GLU A 89 20.02 -6.60 -9.88
N GLN A 90 20.18 -5.30 -10.15
CA GLN A 90 21.50 -4.67 -10.29
C GLN A 90 22.35 -4.86 -9.02
N LEU A 91 21.77 -4.63 -7.84
CA LEU A 91 22.45 -4.85 -6.56
C LEU A 91 22.82 -6.32 -6.34
N LYS A 92 22.00 -7.27 -6.78
CA LYS A 92 22.26 -8.71 -6.67
C LYS A 92 23.42 -9.14 -7.56
N PHE A 93 23.53 -8.60 -8.77
CA PHE A 93 24.56 -8.97 -9.76
C PHE A 93 25.78 -8.05 -9.76
N GLY A 94 25.77 -6.96 -9.00
CA GLY A 94 26.92 -6.07 -8.79
C GLY A 94 27.22 -5.17 -9.99
N GLU A 95 26.23 -4.91 -10.85
CA GLU A 95 26.39 -3.94 -11.94
C GLU A 95 26.41 -2.51 -11.36
N LYS A 96 27.49 -1.78 -11.64
CA LYS A 96 27.72 -0.40 -11.19
C LYS A 96 27.04 0.62 -12.09
#